data_AF-S4YRM6-F1
#
_entry.id   AF-S4YRM6-F1
#
_cell.length_a   1.000
_cell.length_b   1.000
_cell.length_c   1.000
_cell.angle_alpha   90.00
_cell.angle_beta   90.00
_cell.angle_gamma   90.00
#
_symmetry.space_group_name_H-M   'P 1'
#
loop_
_entity.id
_entity.type
_entity.pdbx_description
1 polymer ?
#
loop_
_entity_poly.entity_id
_entity_poly.type
_entity_poly.pdbx_seq_one_letter_code
_entity_poly.pdbx_strand_id
1 'polypeptide(L)'
;MNKMKVLAAGCVLLVSASALAAEQDISIQGKPLQVVTADGKNHSLATCGDYLSLQKNKQQIASLTGLSDRDYVEAQDSLIQCNIQNYVTQHQYAPITGSAVPSIQQVVAHLPASTALAVSDDEVTKLKAKGQGKTLQEWTPSLKLKEDRMVSDKDQVAYAVSQYQVFKNPQGQSLTFITLGSGVIGGTLGKLSTYRIDDMKGKVWTVIPVTENTPL
;
A
#
# COMPACT_ATOMS: atom_id res chain seq x y z
N MET A 1 -57.10 -30.89 -15.29
CA MET A 1 -56.15 -30.61 -16.40
C MET A 1 -56.44 -29.19 -16.84
N ASN A 2 -55.59 -28.17 -16.78
CA ASN A 2 -54.15 -28.08 -16.95
C ASN A 2 -53.51 -27.15 -15.90
N LYS A 3 -52.29 -27.52 -15.48
CA LYS A 3 -51.34 -26.67 -14.76
C LYS A 3 -50.61 -25.80 -15.78
N MET A 4 -50.51 -24.50 -15.56
CA MET A 4 -49.46 -23.67 -16.17
C MET A 4 -48.70 -22.97 -15.06
N LYS A 5 -47.53 -23.53 -14.74
CA LYS A 5 -46.48 -22.88 -13.94
C LYS A 5 -45.80 -21.87 -14.85
N VAL A 6 -45.94 -20.58 -14.57
CA VAL A 6 -45.05 -19.56 -15.12
C VAL A 6 -43.82 -19.51 -14.23
N LEU A 7 -42.72 -20.10 -14.73
CA LEU A 7 -41.38 -19.93 -14.18
C LEU A 7 -40.94 -18.50 -14.50
N ALA A 8 -41.02 -17.61 -13.52
CA ALA A 8 -40.27 -16.36 -13.58
C ALA A 8 -38.79 -16.71 -13.35
N ALA A 9 -38.03 -16.78 -14.45
CA ALA A 9 -36.59 -16.86 -14.43
C ALA A 9 -36.04 -15.54 -13.87
N GLY A 10 -35.81 -15.50 -12.56
CA GLY A 10 -35.00 -14.47 -11.95
C GLY A 10 -33.54 -14.68 -12.37
N CYS A 11 -33.11 -13.97 -13.43
CA CYS A 11 -31.69 -13.72 -13.64
C CYS A 11 -31.20 -12.83 -12.49
N VAL A 12 -30.77 -13.45 -11.40
CA VAL A 12 -29.88 -12.78 -10.45
C VAL A 12 -28.59 -12.55 -11.21
N LEU A 13 -28.38 -11.32 -11.68
CA LEU A 13 -27.08 -10.85 -12.11
C LEU A 13 -26.14 -11.00 -10.91
N LEU A 14 -25.38 -12.09 -10.88
CA LEU A 14 -24.18 -12.22 -10.08
C LEU A 14 -23.20 -11.18 -10.62
N VAL A 15 -23.36 -9.93 -10.20
CA VAL A 15 -22.31 -8.92 -10.30
C VAL A 15 -21.22 -9.45 -9.38
N SER A 16 -20.28 -10.20 -9.96
CA SER A 16 -19.11 -10.70 -9.26
C SER A 16 -18.43 -9.51 -8.59
N ALA A 17 -18.17 -9.59 -7.28
CA ALA A 17 -17.59 -8.51 -6.48
C ALA A 17 -16.28 -7.92 -7.07
N SER A 18 -15.63 -8.66 -7.99
CA SER A 18 -14.51 -8.20 -8.80
C SER A 18 -14.81 -7.02 -9.74
N ALA A 19 -16.05 -6.82 -10.18
CA ALA A 19 -16.40 -5.66 -11.01
C ALA A 19 -16.35 -4.34 -10.23
N LEU A 20 -16.71 -4.36 -8.94
CA LEU A 20 -16.78 -3.17 -8.09
C LEU A 20 -15.38 -2.61 -7.74
N ALA A 21 -14.37 -3.47 -7.60
CA ALA A 21 -13.00 -3.04 -7.34
C ALA A 21 -12.32 -2.41 -8.57
N ALA A 22 -12.72 -2.82 -9.78
CA ALA A 22 -12.18 -2.26 -11.03
C ALA A 22 -12.76 -0.88 -11.35
N GLU A 23 -13.98 -0.58 -10.90
CA GLU A 23 -14.64 0.72 -11.15
C GLU A 23 -14.25 1.82 -10.15
N GLN A 24 -13.45 1.50 -9.13
CA GLN A 24 -12.99 2.49 -8.16
C GLN A 24 -12.24 3.63 -8.87
N ASP A 25 -12.71 4.85 -8.66
CA ASP A 25 -12.10 6.08 -9.18
C ASP A 25 -10.74 6.30 -8.50
N ILE A 26 -9.72 6.58 -9.32
CA ILE A 26 -8.38 6.95 -8.88
C ILE A 26 -7.99 8.34 -9.40
N SER A 27 -8.94 9.06 -9.98
CA SER A 27 -8.74 10.43 -10.45
C SER A 27 -8.41 11.36 -9.27
N ILE A 28 -7.50 12.30 -9.49
CA ILE A 28 -7.16 13.31 -8.49
C ILE A 28 -7.79 14.64 -8.91
N GLN A 29 -8.53 15.26 -8.00
CA GLN A 29 -9.28 16.50 -8.24
C GLN A 29 -10.19 16.40 -9.50
N GLY A 30 -10.79 15.22 -9.72
CA GLY A 30 -11.66 14.94 -10.85
C GLY A 30 -10.95 14.80 -12.21
N LYS A 31 -9.61 14.70 -12.23
CA LYS A 31 -8.82 14.49 -13.44
C LYS A 31 -8.17 13.10 -13.44
N PRO A 32 -8.20 12.37 -14.57
CA PRO A 32 -7.48 11.12 -14.70
C PRO A 32 -5.98 11.28 -14.46
N LEU A 33 -5.39 10.30 -13.81
CA LEU A 33 -3.94 10.22 -13.59
C LEU A 33 -3.19 10.07 -14.91
N GLN A 34 -2.20 10.92 -15.12
CA GLN A 34 -1.31 10.85 -16.28
C GLN A 34 -0.05 10.08 -15.90
N VAL A 35 0.15 8.93 -16.52
CA VAL A 35 1.28 8.03 -16.22
C VAL A 35 2.13 7.77 -17.46
N VAL A 36 3.42 7.60 -17.24
CA VAL A 36 4.37 7.12 -18.26
C VAL A 36 4.71 5.69 -17.91
N THR A 37 4.61 4.77 -18.86
CA THR A 37 5.02 3.37 -18.69
C THR A 37 6.50 3.19 -19.02
N ALA A 38 7.11 2.07 -18.60
CA ALA A 38 8.53 1.78 -18.81
C ALA A 38 8.98 1.76 -20.29
N ASP A 39 8.04 1.55 -21.23
CA ASP A 39 8.27 1.67 -22.68
C ASP A 39 8.16 3.11 -23.21
N GLY A 40 8.02 4.10 -22.32
CA GLY A 40 7.96 5.53 -22.62
C GLY A 40 6.59 6.02 -23.10
N LYS A 41 5.53 5.20 -23.07
CA LYS A 41 4.20 5.60 -23.52
C LYS A 41 3.40 6.29 -22.42
N ASN A 42 2.57 7.24 -22.84
CA ASN A 42 1.66 7.95 -21.95
C ASN A 42 0.32 7.24 -21.88
N HIS A 43 -0.24 7.14 -20.67
CA HIS A 43 -1.55 6.58 -20.40
C HIS A 43 -2.33 7.50 -19.46
N SER A 44 -3.65 7.51 -19.61
CA SER A 44 -4.58 8.26 -18.78
C SER A 44 -5.44 7.26 -18.01
N LEU A 45 -5.38 7.26 -16.68
CA LEU A 45 -6.05 6.30 -15.81
C LEU A 45 -7.09 7.01 -14.97
N ALA A 46 -8.37 6.66 -15.14
CA ALA A 46 -9.45 7.18 -14.31
C ALA A 46 -9.86 6.20 -13.22
N THR A 47 -9.66 4.89 -13.47
CA THR A 47 -10.14 3.82 -12.57
C THR A 47 -9.04 2.83 -12.23
N CYS A 48 -9.24 2.06 -11.15
CA CYS A 48 -8.42 0.89 -10.86
C CYS A 48 -8.37 -0.09 -12.04
N GLY A 49 -9.46 -0.23 -12.81
CA GLY A 49 -9.54 -1.10 -13.99
C GLY A 49 -8.58 -0.69 -15.12
N ASP A 50 -8.40 0.62 -15.33
CA ASP A 50 -7.42 1.14 -16.30
C ASP A 50 -6.00 0.75 -15.88
N TYR A 51 -5.68 0.96 -14.60
CA TYR A 51 -4.39 0.57 -14.01
C TYR A 51 -4.15 -0.95 -14.11
N LEU A 52 -5.13 -1.77 -13.74
CA LEU A 52 -5.02 -3.23 -13.78
C LEU A 52 -4.87 -3.75 -15.22
N SER A 53 -5.44 -3.04 -16.20
CA SER A 53 -5.24 -3.34 -17.62
C SER A 53 -3.79 -3.13 -18.05
N LEU A 54 -3.11 -2.09 -17.56
CA LEU A 54 -1.66 -1.92 -17.78
C LEU A 54 -0.86 -3.07 -17.18
N GLN A 55 -1.15 -3.43 -15.92
CA GLN A 55 -0.47 -4.54 -15.23
C GLN A 55 -0.65 -5.87 -15.97
N LYS A 56 -1.86 -6.18 -16.44
CA LYS A 56 -2.15 -7.37 -17.24
C LYS A 56 -1.32 -7.43 -18.53
N ASN A 57 -1.06 -6.27 -19.13
CA ASN A 57 -0.22 -6.13 -20.32
C ASN A 57 1.28 -6.03 -20.00
N LYS A 58 1.68 -6.22 -18.72
CA LYS A 58 3.05 -6.10 -18.23
C LYS A 58 3.67 -4.71 -18.48
N GLN A 59 2.83 -3.68 -18.53
CA GLN A 59 3.24 -2.29 -18.67
C GLN A 59 3.38 -1.67 -17.29
N GLN A 60 4.61 -1.62 -16.78
CA GLN A 60 4.93 -1.03 -15.48
C GLN A 60 4.89 0.49 -15.57
N ILE A 61 4.36 1.15 -14.53
CA ILE A 61 4.38 2.60 -14.40
C ILE A 61 5.81 3.04 -14.03
N ALA A 62 6.39 3.93 -14.82
CA ALA A 62 7.69 4.52 -14.56
C ALA A 62 7.59 5.85 -13.79
N SER A 63 6.56 6.65 -14.08
CA SER A 63 6.32 7.92 -13.38
C SER A 63 4.87 8.39 -13.49
N LEU A 64 4.42 9.11 -12.45
CA LEU A 64 3.19 9.93 -12.48
C LEU A 64 3.59 11.37 -12.82
N THR A 65 2.80 12.06 -13.63
CA THR A 65 3.14 13.40 -14.14
C THR A 65 2.01 14.40 -13.90
N GLY A 66 2.37 15.69 -13.78
CA GLY A 66 1.40 16.78 -13.64
C GLY A 66 0.71 16.87 -12.27
N LEU A 67 1.31 16.28 -11.22
CA LEU A 67 0.77 16.27 -9.86
C LEU A 67 1.61 17.16 -8.94
N SER A 68 0.97 17.77 -7.93
CA SER A 68 1.68 18.34 -6.79
C SER A 68 2.27 17.22 -5.91
N ASP A 69 3.21 17.52 -5.01
CA ASP A 69 3.79 16.50 -4.11
C ASP A 69 2.72 15.76 -3.30
N ARG A 70 1.70 16.48 -2.82
CA ARG A 70 0.58 15.89 -2.08
C ARG A 70 -0.24 14.96 -2.97
N ASP A 71 -0.63 15.45 -4.14
CA ASP A 71 -1.44 14.69 -5.10
C ASP A 71 -0.68 13.45 -5.61
N TYR A 72 0.65 13.54 -5.74
CA TYR A 72 1.51 12.42 -6.10
C TYR A 72 1.45 11.31 -5.06
N VAL A 73 1.57 11.65 -3.77
CA VAL A 73 1.49 10.67 -2.67
C VAL A 73 0.11 10.00 -2.63
N GLU A 74 -0.96 10.77 -2.83
CA GLU A 74 -2.34 10.25 -2.87
C GLU A 74 -2.58 9.34 -4.08
N ALA A 75 -2.09 9.72 -5.25
CA ALA A 75 -2.17 8.91 -6.47
C ALA A 75 -1.39 7.60 -6.32
N GLN A 76 -0.17 7.65 -5.77
CA GLN A 76 0.64 6.46 -5.55
C GLN A 76 -0.02 5.50 -4.56
N ASP A 77 -0.54 5.99 -3.43
CA ASP A 77 -1.26 5.15 -2.48
C ASP A 77 -2.48 4.51 -3.14
N SER A 78 -3.27 5.29 -3.91
CA SER A 78 -4.44 4.76 -4.63
C SER A 78 -4.09 3.61 -5.57
N LEU A 79 -3.01 3.73 -6.35
CA LEU A 79 -2.53 2.67 -7.24
C LEU A 79 -2.08 1.42 -6.46
N ILE A 80 -1.38 1.60 -5.33
CA ILE A 80 -1.01 0.51 -4.43
C ILE A 80 -2.25 -0.19 -3.88
N GLN A 81 -3.27 0.57 -3.45
CA GLN A 81 -4.52 -0.01 -2.96
C GLN A 81 -5.26 -0.79 -4.06
N CYS A 82 -5.32 -0.27 -5.30
CA CYS A 82 -5.86 -1.04 -6.43
C CYS A 82 -5.14 -2.39 -6.61
N ASN A 83 -3.81 -2.41 -6.50
CA ASN A 83 -3.02 -3.63 -6.62
C ASN A 83 -3.36 -4.63 -5.50
N ILE A 84 -3.37 -4.16 -4.24
CA ILE A 84 -3.73 -4.98 -3.08
C ILE A 84 -5.15 -5.53 -3.23
N GLN A 85 -6.14 -4.68 -3.54
CA GLN A 85 -7.55 -5.09 -3.68
C GLN A 85 -7.75 -6.10 -4.82
N ASN A 86 -7.05 -5.93 -5.94
CA ASN A 86 -7.06 -6.91 -7.01
C ASN A 86 -6.47 -8.25 -6.54
N TYR A 87 -5.30 -8.24 -5.88
CA TYR A 87 -4.66 -9.46 -5.40
C TYR A 87 -5.54 -10.22 -4.42
N VAL A 88 -6.09 -9.54 -3.40
CA VAL A 88 -6.96 -10.17 -2.41
C VAL A 88 -8.21 -10.75 -3.05
N THR A 89 -8.79 -10.07 -4.03
CA THR A 89 -9.96 -10.55 -4.77
C THR A 89 -9.63 -11.81 -5.59
N GLN A 90 -8.55 -11.78 -6.37
CA GLN A 90 -8.13 -12.90 -7.20
C GLN A 90 -7.81 -14.17 -6.37
N HIS A 91 -7.28 -13.98 -5.17
CA HIS A 91 -6.88 -15.07 -4.26
C HIS A 91 -7.90 -15.34 -3.15
N GLN A 92 -9.12 -14.83 -3.28
CA GLN A 92 -10.25 -15.09 -2.36
C GLN A 92 -9.96 -14.73 -0.90
N TYR A 93 -9.10 -13.75 -0.67
CA TYR A 93 -8.89 -13.17 0.66
C TYR A 93 -10.06 -12.27 1.02
N ALA A 94 -10.57 -12.44 2.24
CA ALA A 94 -11.57 -11.56 2.83
C ALA A 94 -10.94 -10.71 3.94
N PRO A 95 -11.34 -9.44 4.10
CA PRO A 95 -10.82 -8.59 5.17
C PRO A 95 -11.24 -9.13 6.54
N ILE A 96 -10.32 -9.10 7.50
CA ILE A 96 -10.59 -9.36 8.92
C ILE A 96 -10.86 -8.01 9.60
N THR A 97 -12.14 -7.73 9.85
CA THR A 97 -12.55 -6.54 10.60
C THR A 97 -12.18 -6.67 12.08
N GLY A 98 -11.80 -5.57 12.73
CA GLY A 98 -11.46 -5.54 14.14
C GLY A 98 -10.10 -6.14 14.52
N SER A 99 -9.22 -6.39 13.53
CA SER A 99 -7.83 -6.79 13.81
C SER A 99 -7.13 -5.72 14.66
N ALA A 100 -6.45 -6.15 15.72
CA ALA A 100 -5.68 -5.22 16.56
C ALA A 100 -4.56 -4.57 15.74
N VAL A 101 -4.65 -3.26 15.56
CA VAL A 101 -3.62 -2.47 14.88
C VAL A 101 -2.39 -2.40 15.81
N PRO A 102 -1.19 -2.79 15.35
CA PRO A 102 0.01 -2.66 16.17
C PRO A 102 0.28 -1.18 16.47
N SER A 103 0.72 -0.88 17.69
CA SER A 103 1.09 0.50 18.03
C SER A 103 2.30 0.95 17.23
N ILE A 104 2.43 2.26 16.99
CA ILE A 104 3.61 2.78 16.28
C ILE A 104 4.92 2.42 17.01
N GLN A 105 4.91 2.31 18.34
CA GLN A 105 6.07 1.84 19.12
C GLN A 105 6.44 0.40 18.76
N GLN A 106 5.45 -0.51 18.69
CA GLN A 106 5.69 -1.89 18.25
C GLN A 106 6.22 -1.92 16.82
N VAL A 107 5.62 -1.14 15.93
CA VAL A 107 6.00 -1.06 14.53
C VAL A 107 7.45 -0.61 14.36
N VAL A 108 7.88 0.50 14.98
CA VAL A 108 9.29 0.95 14.84
C VAL A 108 10.27 0.04 15.58
N ALA A 109 9.83 -0.65 16.63
CA ALA A 109 10.66 -1.61 17.37
C ALA A 109 10.93 -2.88 16.56
N HIS A 110 10.16 -3.16 15.51
CA HIS A 110 10.26 -4.42 14.75
C HIS A 110 10.45 -4.25 13.24
N LEU A 111 9.96 -3.18 12.61
CA LEU A 111 10.20 -2.94 11.18
C LEU A 111 11.70 -2.82 10.92
N PRO A 112 12.20 -3.38 9.81
CA PRO A 112 13.61 -3.29 9.47
C PRO A 112 14.03 -1.85 9.20
N ALA A 113 15.27 -1.50 9.53
CA ALA A 113 15.82 -0.17 9.28
C ALA A 113 15.75 0.25 7.79
N SER A 114 15.68 -0.70 6.86
CA SER A 114 15.46 -0.42 5.43
C SER A 114 14.14 0.30 5.13
N THR A 115 13.20 0.38 6.08
CA THR A 115 11.96 1.17 5.97
C THR A 115 12.12 2.62 6.45
N ALA A 116 13.31 3.01 6.93
CA ALA A 116 13.57 4.37 7.38
C ALA A 116 13.38 5.37 6.24
N LEU A 117 12.89 6.56 6.58
CA LEU A 117 12.87 7.67 5.64
C LEU A 117 14.32 8.04 5.29
N ALA A 118 14.64 7.99 4.00
CA ALA A 118 15.89 8.46 3.44
C ALA A 118 15.58 9.66 2.54
N VAL A 119 16.27 10.77 2.76
CA VAL A 119 16.04 12.03 2.03
C VAL A 119 17.11 12.28 0.96
N SER A 120 18.08 11.38 0.82
CA SER A 120 19.14 11.43 -0.20
C SER A 120 19.64 10.03 -0.59
N ASP A 121 20.29 9.93 -1.75
CA ASP A 121 20.91 8.69 -2.24
C ASP A 121 22.04 8.19 -1.32
N ASP A 122 22.76 9.12 -0.68
CA ASP A 122 23.79 8.81 0.31
C ASP A 122 23.17 8.13 1.54
N GLU A 123 22.02 8.60 2.01
CA GLU A 123 21.29 7.96 3.11
C GLU A 123 20.76 6.59 2.72
N VAL A 124 20.23 6.43 1.50
CA VAL A 124 19.80 5.13 0.97
C VAL A 124 20.98 4.14 0.95
N THR A 125 22.15 4.58 0.47
CA THR A 125 23.36 3.77 0.42
C THR A 125 23.83 3.39 1.82
N LYS A 126 23.83 4.34 2.75
CA LYS A 126 24.20 4.13 4.15
C LYS A 126 23.24 3.17 4.86
N LEU A 127 21.94 3.27 4.60
CA LEU A 127 20.92 2.36 5.13
C LEU A 127 21.13 0.93 4.64
N LYS A 128 21.36 0.73 3.34
CA LYS A 128 21.66 -0.59 2.77
C LYS A 128 22.90 -1.20 3.42
N ALA A 129 23.96 -0.42 3.61
CA ALA A 129 25.22 -0.92 4.16
C ALA A 129 25.20 -1.15 5.67
N LYS A 130 24.49 -0.32 6.46
CA LYS A 130 24.60 -0.29 7.93
C LYS A 130 23.30 -0.60 8.68
N GLY A 131 22.18 -0.69 7.98
CA GLY A 131 20.86 -0.95 8.53
C GLY A 131 20.47 -2.43 8.55
N GLN A 132 21.21 -3.30 7.88
CA GLN A 132 20.88 -4.73 7.83
C GLN A 132 20.80 -5.34 9.24
N GLY A 133 19.73 -6.09 9.50
CA GLY A 133 19.49 -6.76 10.77
C GLY A 133 19.08 -5.84 11.93
N LYS A 134 18.95 -4.53 11.68
CA LYS A 134 18.48 -3.55 12.67
C LYS A 134 17.01 -3.23 12.46
N THR A 135 16.35 -2.87 13.55
CA THR A 135 15.00 -2.30 13.50
C THR A 135 15.07 -0.78 13.26
N LEU A 136 13.94 -0.17 12.92
CA LEU A 136 13.85 1.28 12.74
C LEU A 136 14.22 2.04 14.03
N GLN A 137 13.81 1.54 15.19
CA GLN A 137 14.19 2.09 16.50
C GLN A 137 15.70 1.96 16.76
N GLU A 138 16.34 0.86 16.35
CA GLU A 138 17.79 0.70 16.50
C GLU A 138 18.59 1.58 15.53
N TRP A 139 18.02 1.86 14.36
CA TRP A 139 18.59 2.80 13.40
C TRP A 139 18.49 4.25 13.88
N THR A 140 17.36 4.61 14.50
CA THR A 140 17.10 5.96 15.03
C THR A 140 16.75 5.88 16.54
N PRO A 141 17.74 5.67 17.43
CA PRO A 141 17.50 5.42 18.86
C PRO A 141 16.83 6.56 19.63
N SER A 142 16.92 7.76 19.07
CA SER A 142 16.33 9.02 19.52
C SER A 142 14.80 9.10 19.31
N LEU A 143 14.20 8.16 18.56
CA LEU A 143 12.75 8.09 18.39
C LEU A 143 12.05 7.93 19.75
N LYS A 144 11.10 8.83 20.02
CA LYS A 144 10.25 8.82 21.20
C LYS A 144 8.79 8.97 20.80
N LEU A 145 7.92 8.33 21.57
CA LEU A 145 6.48 8.49 21.38
C LEU A 145 6.08 9.94 21.71
N LYS A 146 5.40 10.60 20.77
CA LYS A 146 4.67 11.85 20.96
C LYS A 146 3.29 11.65 20.34
N GLU A 147 2.26 11.64 21.18
CA GLU A 147 0.88 11.35 20.77
C GLU A 147 0.78 9.99 20.05
N ASP A 148 0.44 9.98 18.77
CA ASP A 148 0.28 8.79 17.93
C ASP A 148 1.48 8.52 17.02
N ARG A 149 2.61 9.20 17.23
CA ARG A 149 3.79 9.15 16.35
C ARG A 149 5.07 8.85 17.09
N MET A 150 6.00 8.20 16.41
CA MET A 150 7.39 8.08 16.86
C MET A 150 8.21 9.20 16.22
N VAL A 151 8.76 10.09 17.04
CA VAL A 151 9.39 11.34 16.63
C VAL A 151 10.83 11.40 17.12
N SER A 152 11.76 11.72 16.23
CA SER A 152 13.14 12.05 16.55
C SER A 152 13.41 13.50 16.16
N ASP A 153 13.46 14.40 17.16
CA ASP A 153 13.90 15.78 16.92
C ASP A 153 15.39 15.84 16.56
N LYS A 154 16.19 14.83 16.95
CA LYS A 154 17.62 14.79 16.63
C LYS A 154 17.86 14.52 15.14
N ASP A 155 17.11 13.57 14.59
CA ASP A 155 17.25 13.12 13.19
C ASP A 155 16.19 13.76 12.29
N GLN A 156 15.36 14.65 12.84
CA GLN A 156 14.30 15.39 12.15
C GLN A 156 13.33 14.48 11.39
N VAL A 157 12.93 13.35 11.99
CA VAL A 157 12.00 12.39 11.36
C VAL A 157 10.84 12.01 12.27
N ALA A 158 9.68 11.77 11.68
CA ALA A 158 8.50 11.27 12.35
C ALA A 158 7.88 10.08 11.57
N TYR A 159 7.32 9.13 12.32
CA TYR A 159 6.65 7.95 11.78
C TYR A 159 5.29 7.74 12.45
N ALA A 160 4.28 7.36 11.67
CA ALA A 160 2.94 7.02 12.14
C ALA A 160 2.36 5.86 11.33
N VAL A 161 1.53 5.01 11.95
CA VAL A 161 0.78 3.98 11.22
C VAL A 161 -0.38 4.66 10.51
N SER A 162 -0.33 4.70 9.19
CA SER A 162 -1.39 5.30 8.37
C SER A 162 -2.52 4.30 8.11
N GLN A 163 -2.16 3.04 7.86
CA GLN A 163 -3.12 1.99 7.57
C GLN A 163 -2.58 0.63 8.02
N TYR A 164 -3.50 -0.24 8.44
CA TYR A 164 -3.20 -1.63 8.74
C TYR A 164 -4.35 -2.48 8.23
N GLN A 165 -4.05 -3.43 7.35
CA GLN A 165 -5.02 -4.30 6.72
C GLN A 165 -4.62 -5.76 6.96
N VAL A 166 -5.58 -6.56 7.41
CA VAL A 166 -5.39 -8.01 7.55
C VAL A 166 -6.48 -8.70 6.77
N PHE A 167 -6.09 -9.69 5.98
CA PHE A 167 -6.99 -10.52 5.21
C PHE A 167 -6.76 -11.99 5.52
N LYS A 168 -7.77 -12.82 5.27
CA LYS A 168 -7.69 -14.27 5.39
C LYS A 168 -8.39 -14.96 4.24
N ASN A 169 -7.78 -16.01 3.69
CA ASN A 169 -8.40 -16.84 2.67
C ASN A 169 -9.07 -18.09 3.28
N PRO A 170 -9.88 -18.85 2.51
CA PRO A 170 -10.53 -20.07 2.99
C PRO A 170 -9.57 -21.16 3.46
N GLN A 171 -8.32 -21.16 2.98
CA GLN A 171 -7.26 -22.08 3.41
C GLN A 171 -6.66 -21.71 4.77
N GLY A 172 -7.10 -20.59 5.36
CA GLY A 172 -6.66 -20.12 6.66
C GLY A 172 -5.36 -19.32 6.63
N GLN A 173 -4.81 -19.04 5.46
CA GLN A 173 -3.62 -18.20 5.31
C GLN A 173 -3.99 -16.74 5.53
N SER A 174 -3.17 -16.05 6.32
CA SER A 174 -3.31 -14.61 6.55
C SER A 174 -2.44 -13.83 5.58
N LEU A 175 -2.89 -12.64 5.22
CA LEU A 175 -2.14 -11.66 4.44
C LEU A 175 -2.26 -10.31 5.14
N THR A 176 -1.13 -9.70 5.47
CA THR A 176 -1.08 -8.48 6.26
C THR A 176 -0.33 -7.39 5.51
N PHE A 177 -0.90 -6.19 5.48
CA PHE A 177 -0.25 -4.99 4.97
C PHE A 177 -0.24 -3.89 6.02
N ILE A 178 0.83 -3.11 6.03
CA ILE A 178 0.95 -1.89 6.83
C ILE A 178 1.42 -0.74 5.96
N THR A 179 0.75 0.40 6.06
CA THR A 179 1.18 1.65 5.44
C THR A 179 1.74 2.56 6.52
N LEU A 180 3.01 2.93 6.37
CA LEU A 180 3.71 3.85 7.25
C LEU A 180 3.69 5.25 6.64
N GLY A 181 3.16 6.21 7.39
CA GLY A 181 3.41 7.62 7.14
C GLY A 181 4.76 8.01 7.73
N SER A 182 5.62 8.62 6.92
CA SER A 182 6.94 9.10 7.33
C SER A 182 7.13 10.53 6.84
N GLY A 183 7.83 11.36 7.61
CA GLY A 183 8.08 12.73 7.19
C GLY A 183 9.22 13.41 7.96
N VAL A 184 9.72 14.50 7.38
CA VAL A 184 10.75 15.33 7.98
C VAL A 184 10.10 16.36 8.91
N ILE A 185 10.58 16.45 10.15
CA ILE A 185 10.13 17.46 11.11
C ILE A 185 10.60 18.83 10.63
N GLY A 186 9.70 19.82 10.56
CA GLY A 186 10.03 21.17 10.11
C GLY A 186 10.22 21.33 8.59
N GLY A 187 9.99 20.25 7.82
CA GLY A 187 10.00 20.27 6.36
C GLY A 187 8.63 19.91 5.77
N THR A 188 8.55 19.90 4.44
CA THR A 188 7.34 19.49 3.69
C THR A 188 7.40 18.04 3.19
N LEU A 189 8.57 17.40 3.27
CA LEU A 189 8.75 16.03 2.79
C LEU A 189 7.95 15.06 3.66
N GLY A 190 6.96 14.42 3.04
CA GLY A 190 6.18 13.33 3.61
C GLY A 190 6.02 12.21 2.59
N LYS A 191 5.95 10.97 3.06
CA LYS A 191 5.80 9.78 2.23
C LYS A 191 4.92 8.75 2.90
N LEU A 192 4.04 8.13 2.12
CA LEU A 192 3.39 6.86 2.47
C LEU A 192 4.19 5.71 1.88
N SER A 193 4.49 4.70 2.70
CA SER A 193 5.16 3.48 2.25
C SER A 193 4.41 2.27 2.75
N THR A 194 3.95 1.44 1.82
CA THR A 194 3.18 0.23 2.13
C THR A 194 4.08 -0.99 2.09
N TYR A 195 3.88 -1.90 3.05
CA TYR A 195 4.66 -3.13 3.19
C TYR A 195 3.73 -4.32 3.42
N ARG A 196 3.99 -5.43 2.73
CA ARG A 196 3.45 -6.74 3.07
C ARG A 196 4.27 -7.32 4.21
N ILE A 197 3.61 -7.80 5.25
CA ILE A 197 4.26 -8.43 6.40
C ILE A 197 4.15 -9.95 6.25
N ASP A 198 5.29 -10.61 6.03
CA ASP A 198 5.37 -12.06 5.84
C ASP A 198 5.61 -12.79 7.17
N ASP A 199 6.33 -12.17 8.11
CA ASP A 199 6.55 -12.72 9.46
C ASP A 199 6.73 -11.63 10.52
N MET A 200 6.02 -11.80 11.64
CA MET A 200 6.04 -10.91 12.81
C MET A 200 6.70 -11.53 14.06
N LYS A 201 7.19 -12.78 13.98
CA LYS A 201 7.70 -13.52 15.15
C LYS A 201 9.12 -13.12 15.56
N GLY A 202 9.90 -12.64 14.61
CA GLY A 202 11.29 -12.24 14.83
C GLY A 202 11.44 -10.89 15.53
N LYS A 203 12.65 -10.62 16.03
CA LYS A 203 13.04 -9.28 16.50
C LYS A 203 12.83 -8.24 15.39
N VAL A 204 13.23 -8.58 14.16
CA VAL A 204 12.97 -7.78 12.97
C VAL A 204 11.91 -8.50 12.17
N TRP A 205 10.84 -7.79 11.79
CA TRP A 205 9.79 -8.34 10.93
C TRP A 205 10.30 -8.56 9.51
N THR A 206 9.83 -9.63 8.89
CA THR A 206 10.07 -9.87 7.47
C THR A 206 9.00 -9.13 6.69
N VAL A 207 9.40 -8.13 5.91
CA VAL A 207 8.48 -7.31 5.12
C VAL A 207 8.97 -7.15 3.69
N ILE A 208 8.02 -6.97 2.77
CA ILE A 208 8.29 -6.67 1.36
C ILE A 208 7.64 -5.32 1.03
N PRO A 209 8.39 -4.37 0.43
CA PRO A 209 7.81 -3.11 -0.03
C PRO A 209 6.80 -3.35 -1.14
N VAL A 210 5.65 -2.72 -1.03
CA VAL A 210 4.57 -2.79 -2.01
C VAL A 210 4.49 -1.45 -2.73
N THR A 211 4.64 -1.50 -4.05
CA THR A 211 4.45 -0.39 -4.96
C THR A 211 3.34 -0.73 -5.96
N GLU A 212 2.99 0.24 -6.79
CA GLU A 212 2.13 0.05 -7.95
C GLU A 212 2.68 -0.95 -8.98
N ASN A 213 3.92 -1.41 -8.84
CA ASN A 213 4.53 -2.40 -9.74
C ASN A 213 4.96 -3.70 -9.03
N THR A 214 4.76 -3.80 -7.72
CA THR A 214 5.11 -5.02 -6.98
C THR A 214 4.17 -6.17 -7.41
N PRO A 215 4.70 -7.30 -7.92
CA PRO A 215 3.89 -8.49 -8.11
C PRO A 215 3.55 -9.08 -6.74
N LEU A 216 2.27 -9.04 -6.40
CA LEU A 216 1.75 -9.58 -5.13
C LEU A 216 1.46 -11.08 -5.23
#